data_AF-A0A953MUB8-F1
#
_entry.id   AF-A0A953MUB8-F1
#
_cell.length_a   1.000
_cell.length_b   1.000
_cell.length_c   1.000
_cell.angle_alpha   90.00
_cell.angle_beta   90.00
_cell.angle_gamma   90.00
#
_symmetry.space_group_name_H-M   'P 1'
#
loop_
_entity.id
_entity.type
_entity.pdbx_description
1 polymer ?
#
loop_
_entity_poly.entity_id
_entity_poly.type
_entity_poly.pdbx_seq_one_letter_code
_entity_poly.pdbx_strand_id
1 'polypeptide(L)'
;MNKPQTLRSLIDAWFRKQGFRQLRFKGPTERITTHHMDHTLVYKLHNRPDHDTFYKEATGGSLIVFEVSTQDGAVRYDGYCPLLLFGIWERKLSFKADAGKLAPYRKEGFEMEQQFLALLERHSSGQT
;
A
#
# COMPACT_ATOMS: atom_id res chain seq x y z
N MET A 1 -17.37 25.95 -10.02
CA MET A 1 -15.91 26.13 -9.98
C MET A 1 -15.28 24.85 -9.46
N ASN A 2 -14.75 23.98 -10.34
CA ASN A 2 -13.95 22.83 -9.93
C ASN A 2 -12.54 23.33 -9.61
N LYS A 3 -12.09 23.15 -8.36
CA LYS A 3 -10.68 23.38 -8.01
C LYS A 3 -9.82 22.37 -8.80
N PRO A 4 -8.65 22.77 -9.33
CA PRO A 4 -7.76 21.82 -9.97
C PRO A 4 -7.41 20.71 -8.97
N GLN A 5 -7.69 19.46 -9.36
CA GLN A 5 -7.38 18.30 -8.55
C GLN A 5 -5.86 18.16 -8.50
N THR A 6 -5.26 18.29 -7.31
CA THR A 6 -3.82 18.08 -7.14
C THR A 6 -3.50 16.59 -7.33
N LEU A 7 -2.32 16.26 -7.86
CA LEU A 7 -1.85 14.87 -7.99
C LEU A 7 -1.98 14.10 -6.66
N ARG A 8 -1.67 14.78 -5.55
CA ARG A 8 -1.87 14.24 -4.21
C ARG A 8 -3.33 13.84 -3.94
N SER A 9 -4.28 14.73 -4.22
CA SER A 9 -5.70 14.43 -4.02
C SER A 9 -6.22 13.33 -4.94
N LEU A 10 -5.65 13.18 -6.14
CA LEU A 10 -5.94 12.07 -7.06
C LEU A 10 -5.48 10.72 -6.48
N ILE A 11 -4.25 10.67 -5.97
CA ILE A 11 -3.67 9.47 -5.33
C ILE A 11 -4.49 9.06 -4.11
N ASP A 12 -4.78 10.01 -3.21
CA ASP A 12 -5.56 9.74 -2.00
C ASP A 12 -6.97 9.21 -2.35
N ALA A 13 -7.61 9.79 -3.37
CA ALA A 13 -8.93 9.36 -3.82
C ALA A 13 -8.88 7.95 -4.44
N TRP A 14 -7.83 7.65 -5.21
CA TRP A 14 -7.64 6.33 -5.81
C TRP A 14 -7.47 5.26 -4.74
N PHE A 15 -6.58 5.45 -3.77
CA PHE A 15 -6.36 4.48 -2.68
C PHE A 15 -7.65 4.20 -1.90
N ARG A 16 -8.40 5.26 -1.54
CA ARG A 16 -9.69 5.10 -0.86
C ARG A 16 -10.69 4.30 -1.70
N LYS A 17 -10.78 4.58 -3.01
CA LYS A 17 -11.65 3.85 -3.93
C LYS A 17 -11.29 2.36 -4.02
N GLN A 18 -10.01 2.02 -3.92
CA GLN A 18 -9.53 0.62 -3.92
C GLN A 18 -9.65 -0.09 -2.56
N GLY A 19 -10.18 0.60 -1.55
CA GLY A 19 -10.38 0.07 -0.19
C GLY A 19 -9.17 0.21 0.72
N PHE A 20 -8.16 0.99 0.35
CA PHE A 20 -7.03 1.28 1.23
C PHE A 20 -7.39 2.33 2.27
N ARG A 21 -6.75 2.20 3.43
CA ARG A 21 -6.77 3.16 4.53
C ARG A 21 -5.41 3.84 4.60
N GLN A 22 -5.41 5.17 4.73
CA GLN A 22 -4.20 5.90 5.03
C GLN A 22 -3.87 5.75 6.51
N LEU A 23 -2.66 5.32 6.82
CA LEU A 23 -2.16 5.15 8.17
C LEU A 23 -1.63 6.48 8.70
N ARG A 24 -2.06 6.86 9.91
CA ARG A 24 -1.50 7.99 10.66
C ARG A 24 -0.70 7.44 11.83
N PHE A 25 0.62 7.51 11.72
CA PHE A 25 1.52 7.06 12.77
C PHE A 25 1.45 7.98 14.00
N LYS A 26 1.32 7.39 15.19
CA LYS A 26 1.43 8.12 16.47
C LYS A 26 2.85 8.15 17.04
N GLY A 27 3.76 7.40 16.41
CA GLY A 27 5.16 7.26 16.80
C GLY A 27 6.00 6.67 15.66
N PRO A 28 7.17 6.09 15.94
CA PRO A 28 8.03 5.51 14.89
C PRO A 28 7.42 4.28 14.23
N THR A 29 6.48 3.60 14.91
CA THR A 29 5.86 2.37 14.44
C THR A 29 4.40 2.33 14.80
N GLU A 30 3.58 1.69 13.98
CA GLU A 30 2.18 1.37 14.28
C GLU A 30 1.95 -0.13 14.11
N ARG A 31 1.09 -0.72 14.95
CA ARG A 31 0.68 -2.12 14.83
C ARG A 31 -0.69 -2.21 14.19
N ILE A 32 -0.80 -3.05 13.15
CA ILE A 32 -2.07 -3.34 12.48
C ILE A 32 -2.44 -4.77 12.79
N THR A 33 -3.65 -4.97 13.29
CA THR A 33 -4.20 -6.30 13.59
C THR A 33 -5.30 -6.63 12.59
N THR A 34 -5.24 -7.83 12.04
CA THR A 34 -6.25 -8.38 11.13
C THR A 34 -6.68 -9.77 11.63
N HIS A 35 -7.79 -10.27 11.09
CA HIS A 35 -8.38 -11.54 11.51
C HIS A 35 -8.67 -12.44 10.31
N HIS A 36 -8.33 -13.72 10.41
CA HIS A 36 -8.66 -14.72 9.39
C HIS A 36 -8.86 -16.11 10.01
N MET A 37 -10.04 -16.71 9.82
CA MET A 37 -10.39 -18.06 10.32
C MET A 37 -9.95 -18.29 11.78
N ASP A 38 -10.39 -17.40 12.68
CA ASP A 38 -10.07 -17.37 14.11
C ASP A 38 -8.60 -17.10 14.48
N HIS A 39 -7.73 -16.89 13.50
CA HIS A 39 -6.36 -16.44 13.72
C HIS A 39 -6.30 -14.92 13.75
N THR A 40 -5.53 -14.40 14.72
CA THR A 40 -5.16 -12.99 14.79
C THR A 40 -3.77 -12.81 14.18
N LEU A 41 -3.66 -11.96 13.17
CA LEU A 41 -2.40 -11.61 12.53
C LEU A 41 -2.04 -10.19 12.94
N VAL A 42 -0.79 -9.98 13.34
CA VAL A 42 -0.27 -8.67 13.75
C VAL A 42 0.87 -8.28 12.84
N TYR A 43 0.76 -7.08 12.28
CA TYR A 43 1.77 -6.46 11.46
C TYR A 43 2.34 -5.25 12.19
N LYS A 44 3.61 -5.00 11.95
CA LYS A 44 4.29 -3.79 12.42
C LYS A 44 4.73 -3.01 11.20
N LEU A 45 4.28 -1.76 11.12
CA LEU A 45 4.65 -0.82 10.07
C LEU A 45 5.49 0.27 10.69
N HIS A 46 6.46 0.76 9.93
CA HIS A 46 7.36 1.83 10.36
C HIS A 46 7.00 3.10 9.64
N ASN A 47 7.02 4.20 10.39
CA ASN A 47 6.87 5.52 9.80
C ASN A 47 8.09 5.79 8.91
N ARG A 48 7.85 5.98 7.61
CA ARG A 48 8.88 6.41 6.68
C ARG A 48 8.70 7.91 6.46
N PRO A 49 9.73 8.73 6.79
CA PRO A 49 9.67 10.15 6.55
C PRO A 49 9.31 10.47 5.10
N ASP A 50 8.53 11.53 4.91
CA ASP A 50 8.09 12.04 3.61
C ASP A 50 7.24 11.08 2.77
N HIS A 51 6.76 9.99 3.35
CA HIS A 51 5.87 9.03 2.69
C HIS A 51 4.55 8.93 3.45
N ASP A 52 3.47 8.94 2.70
CA ASP A 52 2.17 8.49 3.18
C ASP A 52 2.08 6.98 3.06
N THR A 53 1.67 6.34 4.15
CA THR A 53 1.47 4.88 4.16
C THR A 53 0.00 4.58 3.96
N PHE A 54 -0.32 3.81 2.92
CA PHE A 54 -1.64 3.26 2.65
C PHE A 54 -1.60 1.76 2.83
N TYR A 55 -2.59 1.19 3.51
CA TYR A 55 -2.67 -0.25 3.69
C TYR A 55 -4.09 -0.77 3.45
N LYS A 56 -4.18 -2.03 3.05
CA LYS A 56 -5.42 -2.75 2.83
C LYS A 56 -5.27 -4.19 3.29
N GLU A 57 -6.32 -4.72 3.89
CA GLU A 57 -6.42 -6.15 4.19
C GLU A 57 -6.62 -6.96 2.90
N ALA A 58 -5.84 -8.02 2.76
CA ALA A 58 -5.75 -8.87 1.59
C ALA A 58 -6.08 -10.31 1.96
N THR A 59 -6.02 -11.19 0.96
CA THR A 59 -6.31 -12.63 1.12
C THR A 59 -5.59 -13.25 2.34
N GLY A 60 -6.34 -14.01 3.14
CA GLY A 60 -5.82 -14.70 4.32
C GLY A 60 -5.52 -13.79 5.52
N GLY A 61 -6.11 -12.59 5.57
CA GLY A 61 -5.82 -11.59 6.61
C GLY A 61 -4.48 -10.88 6.41
N SER A 62 -3.82 -11.09 5.27
CA SER A 62 -2.56 -10.43 4.92
C SER A 62 -2.73 -8.92 4.74
N LEU A 63 -1.64 -8.17 4.65
CA LEU A 63 -1.68 -6.77 4.25
C LEU A 63 -1.01 -6.53 2.91
N ILE A 64 -1.57 -5.58 2.17
CA ILE A 64 -0.91 -4.89 1.06
C ILE A 64 -0.63 -3.47 1.56
N VAL A 65 0.61 -3.02 1.41
CA VAL A 65 1.06 -1.70 1.85
C VAL A 65 1.69 -0.96 0.68
N PHE A 66 1.34 0.31 0.54
CA PHE A 66 2.01 1.27 -0.32
C PHE A 66 2.54 2.41 0.53
N GLU A 67 3.83 2.69 0.43
CA GLU A 67 4.45 3.92 0.94
C GLU A 67 4.65 4.86 -0.23
N VAL A 68 3.98 6.02 -0.25
CA VAL A 68 3.94 6.91 -1.41
C VAL A 68 4.43 8.31 -1.04
N SER A 69 5.33 8.86 -1.83
CA SER A 69 5.81 10.23 -1.72
C SER A 69 5.48 11.01 -2.99
N THR A 70 5.01 12.23 -2.82
CA THR A 70 4.77 13.19 -3.91
C THR A 70 5.69 14.40 -3.69
N GLN A 71 6.93 14.30 -4.13
CA GLN A 71 7.95 15.35 -4.02
C GLN A 71 8.41 15.78 -5.42
N ASP A 72 8.72 17.06 -5.58
CA ASP A 72 9.29 17.63 -6.81
C ASP A 72 8.47 17.35 -8.09
N GLY A 73 7.14 17.26 -7.96
CA GLY A 73 6.25 16.93 -9.07
C GLY A 73 6.30 15.47 -9.53
N ALA A 74 7.09 14.62 -8.88
CA ALA A 74 7.19 13.20 -9.14
C ALA A 74 6.49 12.37 -8.06
N VAL A 75 5.97 11.21 -8.45
CA VAL A 75 5.47 10.19 -7.52
C VAL A 75 6.53 9.12 -7.37
N ARG A 76 6.97 8.87 -6.13
CA ARG A 76 7.79 7.73 -5.77
C ARG A 76 6.97 6.85 -4.85
N TYR A 77 7.06 5.54 -5.01
CA TYR A 77 6.37 4.63 -4.10
C TYR A 77 7.10 3.31 -3.93
N ASP A 78 6.84 2.65 -2.81
CA ASP A 78 7.23 1.27 -2.55
C ASP A 78 5.99 0.45 -2.15
N GLY A 79 5.75 -0.64 -2.88
CA GLY A 79 4.66 -1.59 -2.64
C GLY A 79 5.16 -2.90 -2.03
N TYR A 80 4.57 -3.35 -0.93
CA TYR A 80 4.96 -4.60 -0.29
C TYR A 80 3.86 -5.24 0.57
N CYS A 81 4.05 -6.52 0.88
CA CYS A 81 3.27 -7.26 1.87
C CYS A 81 4.13 -7.46 3.13
N PRO A 82 3.77 -6.85 4.27
CA PRO A 82 4.51 -7.05 5.51
C PRO A 82 4.29 -8.48 6.03
N LEU A 83 5.32 -9.03 6.65
CA LEU A 83 5.27 -10.26 7.43
C LEU A 83 5.93 -10.02 8.78
N LEU A 84 5.34 -10.60 9.82
CA LEU A 84 5.93 -10.68 11.15
C LEU A 84 6.13 -12.16 11.50
N LEU A 85 7.38 -12.62 11.47
CA LEU A 85 7.77 -13.98 11.79
C LEU A 85 8.15 -14.07 13.27
N PHE A 86 7.59 -15.05 13.97
CA PHE A 86 7.84 -15.30 15.40
C PHE A 86 7.63 -14.07 16.30
N GLY A 87 6.79 -13.12 15.89
CA GLY A 87 6.49 -11.90 16.64
C GLY A 87 7.60 -10.84 16.70
N ILE A 88 8.80 -11.13 16.17
CA ILE A 88 9.98 -10.25 16.27
C ILE A 88 10.65 -9.93 14.93
N TRP A 89 10.51 -10.79 13.93
CA TRP A 89 11.23 -10.64 12.67
C TRP A 89 10.33 -10.10 11.57
N GLU A 90 10.58 -8.85 11.20
CA GLU A 90 9.81 -8.14 10.19
C GLU A 90 10.42 -8.37 8.81
N ARG A 91 9.57 -8.69 7.82
CA ARG A 91 9.98 -8.76 6.41
C ARG A 91 8.98 -8.03 5.53
N LYS A 92 9.50 -7.24 4.57
CA LYS A 92 8.72 -6.68 3.47
C LYS A 92 8.85 -7.62 2.28
N LEU A 93 7.77 -8.33 1.93
CA LEU A 93 7.75 -9.14 0.73
C LEU A 93 7.28 -8.32 -0.46
N SER A 94 8.08 -8.27 -1.52
CA SER A 94 7.67 -7.62 -2.77
C SER A 94 6.45 -8.31 -3.36
N PHE A 95 5.63 -7.52 -4.04
CA PHE A 95 4.57 -8.02 -4.90
C PHE A 95 5.14 -8.94 -5.98
N LYS A 96 4.33 -9.91 -6.42
CA LYS A 96 4.76 -10.90 -7.41
C LYS A 96 3.58 -11.45 -8.19
N ALA A 97 3.62 -11.34 -9.52
CA ALA A 97 2.59 -11.88 -10.42
C ALA A 97 2.41 -13.41 -10.23
N ASP A 98 3.51 -14.15 -10.22
CA ASP A 98 3.54 -15.59 -9.97
C ASP A 98 3.91 -15.90 -8.51
N ALA A 99 3.01 -15.51 -7.60
CA ALA A 99 3.19 -15.78 -6.17
C ALA A 99 2.92 -17.25 -5.76
N GLY A 100 2.53 -18.11 -6.71
CA GLY A 100 2.08 -19.47 -6.42
C GLY A 100 0.80 -19.48 -5.56
N LYS A 101 0.28 -20.67 -5.26
CA LYS A 101 -0.95 -20.82 -4.45
C LYS A 101 -0.77 -20.48 -2.97
N LEU A 102 0.48 -20.40 -2.49
CA LEU A 102 0.81 -20.23 -1.07
C LEU A 102 0.88 -18.78 -0.62
N ALA A 103 1.03 -17.82 -1.55
CA ALA A 103 1.09 -16.41 -1.22
C ALA A 103 0.17 -15.56 -2.13
N PRO A 104 -1.14 -15.89 -2.21
CA PRO A 104 -2.07 -15.20 -3.13
C PRO A 104 -2.12 -13.69 -2.88
N TYR A 105 -1.92 -13.24 -1.64
CA TYR A 105 -1.84 -11.83 -1.28
C TYR A 105 -0.73 -11.04 -1.99
N ARG A 106 0.37 -11.69 -2.38
CA ARG A 106 1.45 -11.02 -3.15
C ARG A 106 1.07 -10.80 -4.61
N LYS A 107 0.24 -11.69 -5.16
CA LYS A 107 -0.35 -11.52 -6.49
C LYS A 107 -1.41 -10.42 -6.47
N GLU A 108 -2.25 -10.41 -5.44
CA GLU A 108 -3.22 -9.33 -5.23
C GLU A 108 -2.52 -7.96 -5.12
N GLY A 109 -1.42 -7.87 -4.36
CA GLY A 109 -0.59 -6.66 -4.30
C GLY A 109 -0.01 -6.26 -5.66
N PHE A 110 0.44 -7.22 -6.45
CA PHE A 110 0.92 -6.98 -7.82
C PHE A 110 -0.17 -6.41 -8.73
N GLU A 111 -1.37 -6.99 -8.69
CA GLU A 111 -2.52 -6.49 -9.47
C GLU A 111 -2.90 -5.06 -9.07
N MET A 112 -2.84 -4.73 -7.78
CA MET A 112 -3.05 -3.37 -7.31
C MET A 112 -1.97 -2.41 -7.78
N GLU A 113 -0.71 -2.84 -7.77
CA GLU A 113 0.42 -2.04 -8.26
C GLU A 113 0.29 -1.72 -9.75
N GLN A 114 -0.08 -2.70 -10.58
CA GLN A 114 -0.30 -2.45 -12.01
C GLN A 114 -1.42 -1.43 -12.25
N GLN A 115 -2.51 -1.49 -11.47
CA GLN A 115 -3.57 -0.49 -11.56
C GLN A 115 -3.13 0.90 -11.10
N PHE A 116 -2.25 0.97 -10.09
CA PHE A 116 -1.70 2.24 -9.63
C PHE A 116 -0.76 2.85 -10.67
N LEU A 117 0.13 2.05 -11.27
CA LEU A 117 0.99 2.48 -12.37
C LEU A 117 0.19 3.03 -13.55
N ALA A 118 -0.88 2.32 -13.95
CA ALA A 118 -1.76 2.79 -15.01
C ALA A 118 -2.46 4.14 -14.69
N LEU A 119 -2.77 4.41 -13.41
CA LEU A 119 -3.27 5.73 -13.00
C LEU A 119 -2.20 6.81 -13.21
N LEU A 120 -0.97 6.54 -12.77
CA LEU A 120 0.14 7.49 -12.84
C LEU A 120 0.51 7.80 -14.30
N GLU A 121 0.55 6.80 -15.16
CA GLU A 121 0.78 6.97 -16.61
C GLU A 121 -0.30 7.84 -17.25
N ARG A 122 -1.58 7.55 -17.01
CA ARG A 122 -2.70 8.34 -17.56
C ARG A 122 -2.68 9.80 -17.12
N HIS A 123 -2.23 10.07 -15.89
CA HIS A 123 -2.07 11.44 -15.41
C HIS A 123 -0.89 12.16 -16.06
N SER A 124 0.21 11.43 -16.31
CA SER A 124 1.43 11.98 -16.91
C SER A 124 1.24 12.28 -18.41
N SER A 125 0.53 11.42 -19.15
CA SER A 125 0.24 11.60 -20.58
C SER A 125 -0.85 12.64 -20.88
N GLY A 126 -1.60 13.10 -19.88
CA GLY A 126 -2.61 14.15 -20.04
C GLY A 126 -2.08 15.59 -19.89
N GLN A 127 -0.77 15.74 -19.65
CA GLN A 127 -0.09 17.04 -19.48
C GLN A 127 0.82 17.44 -20.66
N THR A 128 0.85 16.63 -21.73
CA THR A 128 1.43 16.98 -23.05
C THR A 128 0.36 17.46 -24.01
#